data_AF-A0A924G9I8-F1
#
_entry.id   AF-A0A924G9I8-F1
#
_cell.length_a   1.000
_cell.length_b   1.000
_cell.length_c   1.000
_cell.angle_alpha   90.00
_cell.angle_beta   90.00
_cell.angle_gamma   90.00
#
_symmetry.space_group_name_H-M   'P 1'
#
loop_
_entity.id
_entity.type
_entity.pdbx_description
1 polymer ?
#
loop_
_entity_poly.entity_id
_entity_poly.type
_entity_poly.pdbx_seq_one_letter_code
_entity_poly.pdbx_strand_id
1 'polypeptide(L)'
;MEHSDVIKMEHHENKNEVRNVTIVLSVLTIIELILGFLMMKMDAGSIARLGTKITIVVLMLAKAYYIVGYFMHLKHELRNLIMTIVVPLMLFVWFITAFLYDGNSFRNLRNNYDPHFKEQSTIKKQPAEHNSNEHKEGSHEEKKTME
;
A
#
# COMPACT_ATOMS: atom_id res chain seq x y z
N MET A 1 49.54 -16.40 -18.30
CA MET A 1 48.29 -16.85 -18.95
C MET A 1 47.30 -17.41 -17.93
N GLU A 2 47.73 -18.15 -16.89
CA GLU A 2 46.83 -18.60 -15.80
C GLU A 2 46.12 -17.47 -15.02
N HIS A 3 46.84 -16.42 -14.59
CA HIS A 3 46.22 -15.36 -13.78
C HIS A 3 45.06 -14.62 -14.48
N SER A 4 45.07 -14.55 -15.81
CA SER A 4 44.00 -13.97 -16.61
C SER A 4 42.76 -14.86 -16.70
N ASP A 5 42.92 -16.18 -16.60
CA ASP A 5 41.80 -17.13 -16.65
C ASP A 5 41.06 -17.21 -15.30
N VAL A 6 41.80 -17.17 -14.17
CA VAL A 6 41.20 -17.17 -12.82
C VAL A 6 40.35 -15.91 -12.58
N ILE A 7 40.85 -14.73 -12.96
CA ILE A 7 40.10 -13.46 -12.86
C ILE A 7 38.87 -13.46 -13.77
N LYS A 8 38.96 -14.10 -14.94
CA LYS A 8 37.83 -14.20 -15.89
C LYS A 8 36.74 -15.13 -15.35
N MET A 9 37.13 -16.27 -14.76
CA MET A 9 36.17 -17.22 -14.18
C MET A 9 35.41 -16.63 -13.00
N GLU A 10 36.08 -15.92 -12.08
CA GLU A 10 35.43 -15.32 -10.91
C GLU A 10 34.46 -14.17 -11.28
N HIS A 11 34.82 -13.37 -12.28
CA HIS A 11 33.94 -12.29 -12.77
C HIS A 11 32.72 -12.79 -13.55
N HIS A 12 32.74 -13.99 -14.11
CA HIS A 12 31.58 -14.54 -14.83
C HIS A 12 30.52 -15.11 -13.88
N GLU A 13 30.93 -15.66 -12.74
CA GLU A 13 30.02 -16.28 -11.77
C GLU A 13 29.08 -15.25 -11.12
N ASN A 14 29.64 -14.15 -10.60
CA ASN A 14 28.88 -13.10 -9.92
C ASN A 14 27.89 -12.35 -10.84
N LYS A 15 28.21 -12.19 -12.13
CA LYS A 15 27.31 -11.52 -13.09
C LYS A 15 26.06 -12.33 -13.40
N ASN A 16 26.18 -13.67 -13.35
CA ASN A 16 25.07 -14.56 -13.67
C ASN A 16 24.03 -14.57 -12.53
N GLU A 17 24.51 -14.53 -11.29
CA GLU A 17 23.69 -14.51 -10.09
C GLU A 17 22.80 -13.25 -10.03
N VAL A 18 23.39 -12.05 -10.13
CA VAL A 18 22.64 -10.78 -10.15
C VAL A 18 21.67 -10.68 -11.34
N ARG A 19 22.07 -11.22 -12.49
CA ARG A 19 21.21 -11.24 -13.69
C ARG A 19 19.99 -12.13 -13.49
N ASN A 20 20.15 -13.31 -12.88
CA ASN A 20 19.04 -14.23 -12.62
C ASN A 20 18.00 -13.60 -11.69
N VAL A 21 18.45 -12.90 -10.65
CA VAL A 21 17.59 -12.14 -9.73
C VAL A 21 16.81 -11.10 -10.49
N THR A 22 17.52 -10.24 -11.21
CA THR A 22 16.92 -9.14 -11.96
C THR A 22 15.83 -9.65 -12.90
N ILE A 23 16.07 -10.80 -13.56
CA ILE A 23 15.08 -11.48 -14.40
C ILE A 23 13.89 -11.96 -13.58
N VAL A 24 14.10 -12.71 -12.49
CA VAL A 24 13.03 -13.23 -11.63
C VAL A 24 12.15 -12.10 -11.10
N LEU A 25 12.76 -11.03 -10.61
CA LEU A 25 12.01 -9.88 -10.10
C LEU A 25 11.31 -9.09 -11.17
N SER A 26 11.89 -9.00 -12.36
CA SER A 26 11.26 -8.35 -13.52
C SER A 26 9.99 -9.11 -13.91
N VAL A 27 10.08 -10.44 -14.03
CA VAL A 27 8.93 -11.31 -14.31
C VAL A 27 7.87 -11.19 -13.22
N LEU A 28 8.26 -11.24 -11.95
CA LEU A 28 7.33 -11.09 -10.82
C LEU A 28 6.60 -9.74 -10.88
N THR A 29 7.30 -8.64 -11.19
CA THR A 29 6.64 -7.33 -11.37
C THR A 29 5.73 -7.25 -12.58
N ILE A 30 6.09 -7.86 -13.70
CA ILE A 30 5.24 -7.86 -14.89
C ILE A 30 3.93 -8.60 -14.58
N ILE A 31 4.03 -9.76 -13.92
CA ILE A 31 2.85 -10.54 -13.49
C ILE A 31 1.97 -9.70 -12.56
N GLU A 32 2.56 -9.04 -11.57
CA GLU A 32 1.84 -8.20 -10.63
C GLU A 32 1.13 -7.02 -11.30
N LEU A 33 1.80 -6.34 -12.23
CA LEU A 33 1.21 -5.24 -13.02
C LEU A 33 0.05 -5.73 -13.88
N ILE A 34 0.17 -6.90 -14.50
CA ILE A 34 -0.92 -7.52 -15.27
C ILE A 34 -2.11 -7.84 -14.35
N LEU A 35 -1.87 -8.44 -13.18
CA LEU A 35 -2.92 -8.68 -12.17
C LEU A 35 -3.60 -7.38 -11.72
N GLY A 36 -2.82 -6.31 -11.50
CA GLY A 36 -3.35 -4.98 -11.19
C GLY A 36 -4.20 -4.41 -12.32
N PHE A 37 -3.78 -4.57 -13.57
CA PHE A 37 -4.54 -4.12 -14.73
C PHE A 37 -5.84 -4.93 -14.93
N LEU A 38 -5.78 -6.25 -14.76
CA LEU A 38 -6.96 -7.11 -14.81
C LEU A 38 -7.98 -6.74 -13.71
N MET A 39 -7.51 -6.35 -12.52
CA MET A 39 -8.38 -5.86 -11.45
C MET A 39 -9.23 -4.64 -11.88
N MET A 40 -8.70 -3.80 -12.77
CA MET A 40 -9.40 -2.60 -13.26
C MET A 40 -10.64 -2.93 -14.10
N LYS A 41 -10.65 -4.09 -14.78
CA LYS A 41 -11.77 -4.56 -15.62
C LYS A 41 -12.85 -5.33 -14.84
N MET A 42 -12.62 -5.61 -13.55
CA MET A 42 -13.54 -6.38 -12.71
C MET A 42 -14.59 -5.46 -12.06
N ASP A 43 -15.74 -6.01 -11.65
CA ASP A 43 -16.79 -5.23 -10.98
C ASP A 43 -16.45 -4.89 -9.52
N ALA A 44 -17.02 -3.79 -8.99
CA ALA A 44 -16.68 -3.17 -7.72
C ALA A 44 -17.06 -3.92 -6.44
N GLY A 45 -17.73 -5.06 -6.53
CA GLY A 45 -18.09 -5.90 -5.38
C GLY A 45 -17.59 -7.35 -5.45
N SER A 46 -16.86 -7.75 -6.49
CA SER A 46 -16.52 -9.16 -6.66
C SER A 46 -15.50 -9.65 -5.64
N ILE A 47 -15.74 -10.82 -5.05
CA ILE A 47 -14.77 -11.55 -4.20
C ILE A 47 -13.43 -11.70 -4.91
N ALA A 48 -13.46 -11.87 -6.23
CA ALA A 48 -12.27 -11.98 -7.05
C ALA A 48 -11.42 -10.68 -7.03
N ARG A 49 -12.02 -9.49 -6.93
CA ARG A 49 -11.29 -8.22 -6.80
C ARG A 49 -10.58 -8.12 -5.45
N LEU A 50 -11.22 -8.58 -4.37
CA LEU A 50 -10.57 -8.64 -3.05
C LEU A 50 -9.41 -9.64 -3.04
N GLY A 51 -9.60 -10.82 -3.64
CA GLY A 51 -8.55 -11.81 -3.83
C GLY A 51 -7.35 -11.23 -4.59
N THR A 52 -7.57 -10.57 -5.73
CA THR A 52 -6.50 -9.93 -6.51
C THR A 52 -5.75 -8.86 -5.71
N LYS A 53 -6.43 -8.04 -4.90
CA LYS A 53 -5.76 -7.06 -4.02
C LYS A 53 -4.82 -7.74 -3.03
N ILE A 54 -5.28 -8.80 -2.38
CA ILE A 54 -4.46 -9.56 -1.41
C ILE A 54 -3.27 -10.19 -2.13
N THR A 55 -3.49 -10.81 -3.30
CA THR A 55 -2.42 -11.41 -4.10
C THR A 55 -1.35 -10.39 -4.49
N ILE A 56 -1.74 -9.19 -4.93
CA ILE A 56 -0.79 -8.11 -5.27
C ILE A 56 0.05 -7.72 -4.04
N VAL A 57 -0.58 -7.55 -2.88
CA VAL A 57 0.15 -7.23 -1.64
C VAL A 57 1.13 -8.35 -1.25
N VAL A 58 0.73 -9.60 -1.38
CA VAL A 58 1.60 -10.75 -1.09
C VAL A 58 2.78 -10.82 -2.07
N LEU A 59 2.55 -10.57 -3.36
CA LEU A 59 3.61 -10.51 -4.38
C LEU A 59 4.60 -9.37 -4.12
N MET A 60 4.11 -8.19 -3.72
CA MET A 60 4.96 -7.06 -3.31
C MET A 60 5.88 -7.43 -2.14
N LEU A 61 5.34 -8.08 -1.11
CA LEU A 61 6.12 -8.54 0.05
C LEU A 61 7.12 -9.64 -0.33
N ALA A 62 6.71 -10.60 -1.16
CA ALA A 62 7.56 -11.68 -1.63
C ALA A 62 8.75 -11.14 -2.44
N LYS A 63 8.50 -10.16 -3.33
CA LYS A 63 9.57 -9.48 -4.07
C LYS A 63 10.51 -8.73 -3.15
N ALA A 64 10.00 -8.00 -2.16
CA ALA A 64 10.83 -7.28 -1.21
C ALA A 64 11.73 -8.24 -0.39
N TYR A 65 11.18 -9.36 0.06
CA TYR A 65 11.95 -10.40 0.74
C TYR A 65 13.03 -11.00 -0.17
N TYR A 66 12.68 -11.31 -1.43
CA TYR A 66 13.62 -11.87 -2.40
C TYR A 66 14.74 -10.88 -2.78
N ILE A 67 14.45 -9.56 -2.85
CA ILE A 67 15.48 -8.51 -2.96
C ILE A 67 16.48 -8.65 -1.82
N VAL A 68 15.99 -8.57 -0.59
CA VAL A 68 16.84 -8.48 0.62
C VAL A 68 17.66 -9.76 0.78
N GLY A 69 17.05 -10.92 0.57
CA GLY A 69 17.75 -12.20 0.70
C GLY A 69 18.84 -12.44 -0.35
N TYR A 70 18.68 -11.91 -1.57
CA TYR A 70 19.58 -12.23 -2.67
C TYR A 70 20.59 -11.12 -2.98
N PHE A 71 20.17 -9.85 -3.01
CA PHE A 71 21.08 -8.73 -3.27
C PHE A 71 22.08 -8.48 -2.13
N MET A 72 21.87 -9.08 -0.96
CA MET A 72 22.80 -8.96 0.16
C MET A 72 23.75 -10.16 0.28
N HIS A 73 23.88 -11.01 -0.75
CA HIS A 73 24.86 -12.11 -0.79
C HIS A 73 24.79 -13.00 0.47
N LEU A 74 23.56 -13.23 0.89
CA LEU A 74 23.25 -13.59 2.26
C LEU A 74 23.24 -15.11 2.45
N LYS A 75 23.28 -15.92 1.39
CA LYS A 75 23.02 -17.36 1.53
C LYS A 75 24.06 -18.14 2.38
N HIS A 76 25.29 -17.64 2.55
CA HIS A 76 26.32 -18.31 3.36
C HIS A 76 27.06 -17.42 4.40
N GLU A 77 27.05 -16.08 4.29
CA GLU A 77 27.70 -15.14 5.24
C GLU A 77 26.72 -14.45 6.22
N LEU A 78 25.54 -15.04 6.36
CA LEU A 78 24.25 -14.40 6.63
C LEU A 78 24.09 -13.64 7.95
N ARG A 79 24.82 -14.01 9.00
CA ARG A 79 24.41 -13.64 10.37
C ARG A 79 24.78 -12.20 10.75
N ASN A 80 25.95 -11.73 10.34
CA ASN A 80 26.41 -10.38 10.68
C ASN A 80 25.76 -9.32 9.79
N LEU A 81 25.57 -9.62 8.51
CA LEU A 81 24.98 -8.68 7.56
C LEU A 81 23.47 -8.52 7.80
N ILE A 82 22.72 -9.59 8.11
CA ILE A 82 21.29 -9.46 8.50
C ILE A 82 21.11 -8.47 9.65
N MET A 83 21.99 -8.48 10.65
CA MET A 83 21.86 -7.59 11.81
C MET A 83 21.94 -6.12 11.41
N THR A 84 22.80 -5.74 10.45
CA THR A 84 22.94 -4.34 10.03
C THR A 84 21.81 -3.85 9.14
N ILE A 85 21.00 -4.75 8.59
CA ILE A 85 19.85 -4.43 7.71
C ILE A 85 18.55 -4.49 8.50
N VAL A 86 18.39 -5.51 9.34
CA VAL A 86 17.21 -5.71 10.18
C VAL A 86 17.12 -4.64 11.25
N VAL A 87 18.23 -4.18 11.82
CA VAL A 87 18.20 -3.11 12.84
C VAL A 87 17.63 -1.80 12.27
N PRO A 88 18.12 -1.24 11.14
CA PRO A 88 17.51 -0.08 10.51
C PRO A 88 16.06 -0.31 10.08
N LEU A 89 15.72 -1.49 9.54
CA LEU A 89 14.34 -1.82 9.14
C LEU A 89 13.39 -1.87 10.34
N MET A 90 13.80 -2.49 11.45
CA MET A 90 13.01 -2.51 12.69
C MET A 90 12.86 -1.12 13.29
N LEU A 91 13.92 -0.31 13.29
CA LEU A 91 13.82 1.09 13.73
C LEU A 91 12.86 1.88 12.85
N PHE A 92 12.86 1.65 11.53
CA PHE A 92 11.92 2.32 10.62
C PHE A 92 10.46 1.94 10.90
N VAL A 93 10.16 0.64 11.03
CA VAL A 93 8.80 0.16 11.35
C VAL A 93 8.36 0.68 12.72
N TRP A 94 9.22 0.58 13.73
CA TRP A 94 8.97 1.11 15.07
C TRP A 94 8.67 2.62 15.05
N PHE A 95 9.47 3.39 14.31
CA PHE A 95 9.30 4.83 14.16
C PHE A 95 7.95 5.17 13.55
N ILE A 96 7.56 4.53 12.44
CA ILE A 96 6.23 4.72 11.84
C ILE A 96 5.11 4.39 12.83
N THR A 97 5.22 3.29 13.59
CA THR A 97 4.23 2.91 14.60
C THR A 97 4.13 3.96 15.72
N ALA A 98 5.26 4.44 16.24
CA ALA A 98 5.29 5.46 17.29
C ALA A 98 4.63 6.76 16.83
N PHE A 99 4.96 7.23 15.61
CA PHE A 99 4.34 8.42 15.02
C PHE A 99 2.85 8.24 14.75
N LEU A 100 2.41 7.04 14.35
CA LEU A 100 1.00 6.76 14.11
C LEU A 100 0.19 6.76 15.42
N TYR A 101 0.79 6.24 16.50
CA TYR A 101 0.20 6.26 17.83
C TYR A 101 0.08 7.69 18.38
N ASP A 102 1.17 8.46 18.31
CA ASP A 102 1.19 9.85 18.77
C ASP A 102 0.28 10.74 17.91
N GLY A 103 0.27 10.54 16.58
CA GLY A 103 -0.65 11.22 15.67
C GLY A 103 -2.12 10.89 15.95
N ASN A 104 -2.44 9.64 16.32
CA ASN A 104 -3.80 9.27 16.71
C ASN A 104 -4.20 9.89 18.04
N SER A 105 -3.28 9.97 19.01
CA SER A 105 -3.48 10.67 20.28
C SER A 105 -3.75 12.17 20.04
N PHE A 106 -2.91 12.82 19.25
CA PHE A 106 -3.06 14.23 18.88
C PHE A 106 -4.39 14.51 18.18
N ARG A 107 -4.80 13.65 17.24
CA ARG A 107 -6.12 13.74 16.57
C ARG A 107 -7.28 13.60 17.57
N ASN A 108 -7.18 12.66 18.51
CA ASN A 108 -8.23 12.41 19.50
C ASN A 108 -8.36 13.58 20.50
N LEU A 109 -7.25 14.15 20.94
CA LEU A 109 -7.25 15.32 21.83
C LEU A 109 -7.83 16.55 21.12
N ARG A 110 -7.39 16.85 19.90
CA ARG A 110 -7.94 17.97 19.12
C ARG A 110 -9.45 17.83 18.88
N ASN A 111 -9.92 16.62 18.56
CA ASN A 111 -11.34 16.37 18.39
C ASN A 111 -12.13 16.55 19.69
N ASN A 112 -11.54 16.30 20.85
CA ASN A 112 -12.28 16.37 22.13
C ASN A 112 -12.30 17.76 22.76
N TYR A 113 -11.25 18.56 22.61
CA TYR A 113 -11.10 19.83 23.32
C TYR A 113 -11.44 21.08 22.46
N ASP A 114 -11.66 20.93 21.15
CA ASP A 114 -12.08 22.03 20.26
C ASP A 114 -13.50 21.78 19.70
N PRO A 115 -14.55 22.47 20.20
CA PRO A 115 -15.92 22.33 19.74
C PRO A 115 -16.12 22.67 18.25
N HIS A 116 -15.38 23.66 17.72
CA HIS A 116 -15.52 24.10 16.32
C HIS A 116 -14.86 23.13 15.34
N PHE A 117 -13.82 22.41 15.77
CA PHE A 117 -13.20 21.35 14.99
C PHE A 117 -14.08 20.09 14.91
N LYS A 118 -14.83 19.79 15.99
CA LYS A 118 -15.78 18.67 16.07
C LYS A 118 -16.89 18.80 15.04
N GLU A 119 -17.51 19.98 14.93
CA GLU A 119 -18.53 20.29 13.92
C GLU A 119 -18.01 20.08 12.48
N GLN A 120 -16.84 20.62 12.12
CA GLN A 120 -16.34 20.50 10.74
C GLN A 120 -16.01 19.05 10.33
N SER A 121 -15.62 18.21 11.29
CA SER A 121 -15.31 16.79 11.06
C SER A 121 -16.56 15.91 10.88
N THR A 122 -17.69 16.28 11.49
CA THR A 122 -18.97 15.57 11.39
C THR A 122 -19.90 16.13 10.30
N ILE A 123 -19.86 17.44 10.04
CA ILE A 123 -20.72 18.12 9.04
C ILE A 123 -20.31 17.79 7.61
N LYS A 124 -19.04 17.45 7.34
CA LYS A 124 -18.60 17.10 5.98
C LYS A 124 -18.89 15.64 5.57
N LYS A 125 -19.72 14.91 6.32
CA LYS A 125 -20.07 13.52 6.03
C LYS A 125 -21.53 13.16 6.40
N GLN A 126 -22.50 13.89 5.85
CA GLN A 126 -23.90 13.43 5.73
C GLN A 126 -24.41 13.81 4.32
N PRO A 127 -25.27 13.01 3.67
CA PRO A 127 -24.99 12.21 2.48
C PRO A 127 -25.37 12.94 1.19
N ALA A 128 -24.73 12.58 0.07
CA ALA A 128 -25.34 12.80 -1.23
C ALA A 128 -26.57 11.89 -1.33
N GLU A 129 -27.72 12.39 -0.88
CA GLU A 129 -29.00 11.73 -1.09
C GLU A 129 -29.42 11.95 -2.55
N HIS A 130 -29.45 10.84 -3.28
CA HIS A 130 -30.06 10.73 -4.59
C HIS A 130 -31.57 10.87 -4.40
N ASN A 131 -32.16 11.97 -4.90
CA ASN A 131 -33.55 11.94 -5.35
C ASN A 131 -33.67 12.69 -6.66
N SER A 132 -33.84 11.86 -7.68
CA SER A 132 -34.27 12.15 -9.03
C SER A 132 -35.61 12.88 -9.09
N ASN A 133 -35.69 13.77 -10.07
CA ASN A 133 -36.86 14.11 -10.90
C ASN A 133 -37.93 15.09 -10.39
N GLU A 134 -38.00 16.17 -11.18
CA GLU A 134 -39.21 16.72 -11.81
C GLU A 134 -40.23 17.52 -10.98
N HIS A 135 -40.10 18.84 -11.11
CA HIS A 135 -41.10 19.73 -11.75
C HIS A 135 -42.53 19.16 -11.94
N LYS A 136 -43.51 19.67 -11.18
CA LYS A 136 -44.67 20.47 -11.68
C LYS A 136 -45.77 20.67 -10.63
N GLU A 137 -46.30 21.90 -10.65
CA GLU A 137 -47.71 22.31 -10.45
C GLU A 137 -48.46 21.99 -9.14
N GLY A 138 -48.93 23.05 -8.47
CA GLY A 138 -50.35 23.18 -8.11
C GLY A 138 -50.79 23.07 -6.64
N SER A 139 -50.97 24.25 -6.02
CA SER A 139 -52.11 24.67 -5.18
C SER A 139 -52.45 24.01 -3.82
N HIS A 140 -53.03 24.86 -2.95
CA HIS A 140 -53.74 24.65 -1.67
C HIS A 140 -52.87 24.38 -0.41
N GLU A 141 -53.04 25.05 0.74
CA GLU A 141 -53.97 26.10 1.16
C GLU A 141 -53.44 26.73 2.47
N GLU A 142 -53.81 27.99 2.65
CA GLU A 142 -53.37 28.92 3.68
C GLU A 142 -54.03 28.66 5.06
N LYS A 143 -53.30 29.00 6.13
CA LYS A 143 -53.76 28.97 7.53
C LYS A 143 -54.99 29.85 7.75
N LYS A 144 -56.06 29.22 8.22
CA LYS A 144 -56.95 29.64 9.33
C LYS A 144 -56.67 31.02 9.98
N THR A 145 -57.55 31.98 9.70
CA THR A 145 -57.95 33.16 10.51
C THR A 145 -59.48 33.23 10.44
N MET A 146 -60.25 32.92 11.47
CA MET A 146 -60.68 33.76 12.61
C MET A 146 -61.82 34.72 12.20
N GLU A 147 -62.99 34.50 12.82
CA GLU A 147 -64.33 35.16 12.71
C GLU A 147 -65.29 34.67 11.61
#